data_AF-A0A7S3P2H5-F1
#
_entry.id   AF-A0A7S3P2H5-F1
#
_cell.length_a   1.000
_cell.length_b   1.000
_cell.length_c   1.000
_cell.angle_alpha   90.00
_cell.angle_beta   90.00
_cell.angle_gamma   90.00
#
_symmetry.space_group_name_H-M   'P 1'
#
loop_
_entity.id
_entity.type
_entity.pdbx_description
1 polymer ?
#
loop_
_entity_poly.entity_id
_entity_poly.type
_entity_poly.pdbx_seq_one_letter_code
_entity_poly.pdbx_strand_id
1 'polypeptide(L)'
;MCDTSKVNDMLGGGGVAAATFSASRSVPTISAVKLRHERDKYYLIDIREAEEIAAHPLSPKSKREDDDDDDDDHHHTNTKGDDNKSDEDDGKDVAAAAGDIIVADVEVPMGKLLAAGVAEEWIDKQGIVLVCNTGYRAAITARELAATGNSATAASSKVMALQNGILGLRNPAATVPDMVVVLGTKSNAEKITLALSAAAAAAKDGETVVLALMGDGVCTFLRKGNNKELAVPQQSYRIEETFIGEPFQPCKTLMNKFISSGNGVILACTSCIKHRGIDFGSDLLDCVSPMQMPDLIRMLGQAKKSMQFM
;
A
#
# COMPACT_ATOMS: atom_id res chain seq x y z
N MET A 1 0.11 2.21 -46.65
CA MET A 1 -1.32 2.53 -46.77
C MET A 1 -2.07 1.22 -46.73
N CYS A 2 -2.68 0.88 -45.59
CA CYS A 2 -3.36 -0.39 -45.37
C CYS A 2 -4.87 -0.14 -45.31
N ASP A 3 -5.58 -0.92 -46.12
CA ASP A 3 -7.01 -0.86 -46.44
C ASP A 3 -7.85 -1.43 -45.27
N THR A 4 -8.84 -0.67 -44.80
CA THR A 4 -9.67 -0.95 -43.61
C THR A 4 -11.10 -1.37 -43.95
N SER A 5 -11.37 -1.89 -45.14
CA SER A 5 -12.74 -2.09 -45.65
C SER A 5 -13.50 -3.37 -45.22
N LYS A 6 -13.11 -4.09 -44.14
CA LYS A 6 -13.81 -5.35 -43.75
C LYS A 6 -14.08 -5.57 -42.26
N VAL A 7 -14.74 -4.62 -41.59
CA VAL A 7 -15.16 -4.81 -40.17
C VAL A 7 -16.69 -4.71 -39.93
N ASN A 8 -17.50 -4.51 -40.97
CA ASN A 8 -18.92 -4.16 -40.77
C ASN A 8 -19.97 -5.30 -40.82
N ASP A 9 -19.60 -6.57 -40.80
CA ASP A 9 -20.55 -7.69 -40.98
C ASP A 9 -20.75 -8.62 -39.77
N MET A 10 -20.52 -8.17 -38.53
CA MET A 10 -20.79 -8.99 -37.33
C MET A 10 -21.89 -8.48 -36.39
N LEU A 11 -22.70 -7.50 -36.82
CA LEU A 11 -23.89 -7.08 -36.07
C LEU A 11 -25.13 -7.91 -36.47
N GLY A 12 -25.16 -9.16 -36.00
CA GLY A 12 -26.36 -10.00 -35.97
C GLY A 12 -27.16 -9.74 -34.71
N GLY A 13 -28.42 -9.31 -34.88
CA GLY A 13 -29.30 -8.83 -33.82
C GLY A 13 -29.67 -9.87 -32.75
N GLY A 14 -29.73 -9.38 -31.51
CA GLY A 14 -30.40 -10.02 -30.38
C GLY A 14 -31.27 -8.98 -29.69
N GLY A 15 -32.59 -9.15 -29.76
CA GLY A 15 -33.55 -8.31 -29.05
C GLY A 15 -33.36 -8.43 -27.54
N VAL A 16 -33.20 -7.30 -26.86
CA VAL A 16 -33.06 -7.25 -25.40
C VAL A 16 -34.41 -6.88 -24.82
N ALA A 17 -35.02 -7.83 -24.11
CA ALA A 17 -36.16 -7.58 -23.25
C ALA A 17 -35.76 -6.62 -22.12
N ALA A 18 -36.59 -5.61 -21.86
CA ALA A 18 -36.42 -4.70 -20.74
C ALA A 18 -36.60 -5.46 -19.42
N ALA A 19 -35.50 -5.87 -18.80
CA ALA A 19 -35.48 -6.35 -17.43
C ALA A 19 -35.36 -5.13 -16.50
N THR A 20 -36.44 -4.81 -15.80
CA THR A 20 -36.44 -3.82 -14.72
C THR A 20 -35.71 -4.41 -13.52
N PHE A 21 -34.40 -4.20 -13.43
CA PHE A 21 -33.63 -4.53 -12.23
C PHE A 21 -33.83 -3.43 -11.19
N SER A 22 -34.67 -3.72 -10.19
CA SER A 22 -34.65 -2.98 -8.92
C SER A 22 -33.50 -3.52 -8.08
N ALA A 23 -32.32 -2.90 -8.22
CA ALA A 23 -31.22 -3.12 -7.29
C ALA A 23 -31.40 -2.13 -6.13
N SER A 24 -31.83 -2.60 -4.97
CA SER A 24 -31.70 -1.83 -3.72
C SER A 24 -30.21 -1.68 -3.42
N ARG A 25 -29.63 -0.56 -3.82
CA ARG A 25 -28.24 -0.25 -3.49
C ARG A 25 -28.22 0.26 -2.05
N SER A 26 -27.71 -0.56 -1.14
CA SER A 26 -27.42 -0.14 0.22
C SER A 26 -26.50 1.07 0.20
N VAL A 27 -26.85 2.11 0.97
CA VAL A 27 -25.97 3.27 1.21
C VAL A 27 -24.63 2.75 1.72
N PRO A 28 -23.49 3.12 1.11
CA PRO A 28 -22.19 2.62 1.53
C PRO A 28 -21.89 3.04 2.97
N THR A 29 -21.80 2.07 3.86
CA THR A 29 -21.43 2.29 5.26
C THR A 29 -19.91 2.48 5.33
N ILE A 30 -19.48 3.71 5.66
CA ILE A 30 -18.06 4.02 5.88
C ILE A 30 -17.72 3.59 7.30
N SER A 31 -16.85 2.60 7.46
CA SER A 31 -16.30 2.26 8.77
C SER A 31 -15.05 3.10 9.03
N ALA A 32 -15.22 4.22 9.73
CA ALA A 32 -14.08 4.99 10.23
C ALA A 32 -13.35 4.21 11.33
N VAL A 33 -12.36 3.40 10.95
CA VAL A 33 -11.53 2.67 11.90
C VAL A 33 -10.46 3.61 12.44
N LYS A 34 -10.54 3.93 13.73
CA LYS A 34 -9.52 4.72 14.44
C LYS A 34 -8.27 3.88 14.65
N LEU A 35 -7.21 4.18 13.91
CA LEU A 35 -5.88 3.62 14.18
C LEU A 35 -5.07 4.67 14.92
N ARG A 36 -4.84 4.45 16.23
CA ARG A 36 -3.99 5.29 17.06
C ARG A 36 -2.56 4.75 16.96
N HIS A 37 -1.66 5.50 16.32
CA HIS A 37 -0.24 5.20 16.40
C HIS A 37 0.35 5.99 17.58
N GLU A 38 0.75 5.31 18.66
CA GLU A 38 1.15 5.95 19.93
C GLU A 38 2.36 6.89 19.81
N ARG A 39 3.12 6.80 18.72
CA ARG A 39 4.31 7.63 18.47
C ARG A 39 4.04 8.91 17.69
N ASP A 40 2.91 9.01 16.99
CA ASP A 40 2.67 10.12 16.07
C ASP A 40 1.38 10.90 16.40
N LYS A 41 1.43 12.22 16.23
CA LYS A 41 0.35 13.17 16.61
C LYS A 41 -0.77 13.25 15.56
N TYR A 42 -1.22 12.13 15.00
CA TYR A 42 -2.30 12.10 14.00
C TYR A 42 -3.29 10.96 14.21
N TYR A 43 -4.50 11.16 13.70
CA TYR A 43 -5.54 10.14 13.56
C TYR A 43 -5.56 9.63 12.12
N LEU A 44 -5.40 8.32 11.93
CA LEU A 44 -5.61 7.69 10.63
C LEU A 44 -7.06 7.21 10.54
N ILE A 45 -7.78 7.69 9.52
CA ILE A 45 -9.16 7.29 9.23
C ILE A 45 -9.16 6.51 7.91
N ASP A 46 -9.46 5.22 8.01
CA ASP A 46 -9.71 4.38 6.85
C ASP A 46 -11.12 4.62 6.32
N ILE A 47 -11.23 5.02 5.06
CA ILE A 47 -12.52 5.31 4.41
C ILE A 47 -12.82 4.31 3.28
N ARG A 48 -12.16 3.15 3.31
CA ARG A 48 -12.51 2.00 2.49
C ARG A 48 -13.85 1.41 2.90
N GLU A 49 -14.43 0.63 2.01
CA GLU A 49 -15.63 -0.15 2.33
C GLU A 49 -15.30 -1.27 3.32
N ALA A 50 -16.28 -1.68 4.13
CA ALA A 50 -16.09 -2.71 5.17
C ALA A 50 -15.48 -4.01 4.61
N GLU A 51 -15.90 -4.41 3.40
CA GLU A 51 -15.38 -5.58 2.67
C GLU A 51 -13.90 -5.43 2.31
N GLU A 52 -13.49 -4.23 1.84
CA GLU A 52 -12.09 -3.92 1.52
C GLU A 52 -11.21 -3.91 2.78
N ILE A 53 -11.74 -3.44 3.91
CA ILE A 53 -11.06 -3.47 5.21
C ILE A 53 -10.88 -4.91 5.68
N ALA A 54 -11.91 -5.74 5.56
CA ALA A 54 -11.87 -7.15 5.96
C ALA A 54 -10.87 -7.95 5.11
N ALA A 55 -10.82 -7.72 3.80
CA ALA A 55 -9.86 -8.36 2.90
C ALA A 55 -8.41 -7.94 3.18
N HIS A 56 -8.20 -6.69 3.60
CA HIS A 56 -6.89 -6.08 3.75
C HIS A 56 -6.79 -5.21 5.01
N PRO A 57 -6.74 -5.82 6.22
CA PRO A 57 -6.65 -5.06 7.46
C PRO A 57 -5.35 -4.25 7.52
N LEU A 58 -5.43 -3.05 8.11
CA LEU A 58 -4.28 -2.15 8.30
C LEU A 58 -3.44 -2.52 9.53
N SER A 59 -4.05 -3.10 10.58
CA SER A 59 -3.33 -3.61 11.73
C SER A 59 -2.83 -5.03 11.46
N PRO A 60 -1.56 -5.36 11.78
CA PRO A 60 -1.17 -6.76 11.87
C PRO A 60 -2.06 -7.44 12.90
N LYS A 61 -2.67 -8.58 12.55
CA LYS A 61 -3.33 -9.42 13.54
C LYS A 61 -2.26 -9.76 14.57
N SER A 62 -2.35 -9.23 15.78
CA SER A 62 -1.54 -9.72 16.88
C SER A 62 -1.89 -11.20 17.00
N LYS A 63 -1.01 -12.08 16.53
CA LYS A 63 -1.01 -13.44 17.02
C LYS A 63 -0.76 -13.31 18.51
N ARG A 64 -1.83 -13.39 19.31
CA ARG A 64 -1.68 -13.92 20.65
C ARG A 64 -1.33 -15.38 20.42
N GLU A 65 -0.05 -15.67 20.54
CA GLU A 65 0.41 -17.00 20.91
C GLU A 65 -0.09 -17.18 22.34
N ASP A 66 -1.36 -17.60 22.45
CA ASP A 66 -1.81 -18.37 23.60
C ASP A 66 -1.30 -19.80 23.32
N ASP A 67 0.02 -19.98 23.41
CA ASP A 67 0.62 -21.29 23.65
C ASP A 67 0.41 -21.54 25.16
N ASP A 68 -0.84 -21.87 25.50
CA ASP A 68 -1.17 -22.44 26.79
C ASP A 68 -0.58 -23.84 26.83
N ASP A 69 0.42 -23.98 27.69
CA ASP A 69 0.93 -25.23 28.23
C ASP A 69 -0.23 -26.04 28.85
N ASP A 70 -0.75 -27.03 28.12
CA ASP A 70 -1.55 -28.12 28.69
C ASP A 70 -0.75 -29.43 28.60
N ASP A 71 0.13 -29.61 29.58
CA ASP A 71 0.38 -30.93 30.17
C ASP A 71 -0.97 -31.42 30.75
N ASP A 72 -1.53 -32.53 30.26
CA ASP A 72 -2.16 -33.53 31.14
C ASP A 72 -2.68 -34.80 30.40
N ASP A 73 -2.20 -35.91 30.95
CA ASP A 73 -2.63 -37.31 30.91
C ASP A 73 -3.98 -37.69 30.28
N HIS A 74 -3.93 -38.62 29.33
CA HIS A 74 -5.07 -39.45 28.93
C HIS A 74 -4.97 -40.87 29.53
N HIS A 75 -5.66 -41.06 30.65
CA HIS A 75 -6.18 -42.37 31.06
C HIS A 75 -7.58 -42.59 30.47
N HIS A 76 -7.74 -43.74 29.81
CA HIS A 76 -9.02 -44.33 29.42
C HIS A 76 -9.98 -44.44 30.61
N THR A 77 -11.26 -44.08 30.42
CA THR A 77 -12.37 -45.04 30.58
C THR A 77 -13.66 -44.53 29.94
N ASN A 78 -14.44 -45.54 29.55
CA ASN A 78 -15.63 -45.56 28.72
C ASN A 78 -16.85 -45.69 29.65
N THR A 79 -17.87 -44.85 29.55
CA THR A 79 -19.23 -45.23 30.00
C THR A 79 -20.32 -44.50 29.21
N LYS A 80 -21.19 -45.32 28.63
CA LYS A 80 -22.53 -45.00 28.12
C LYS A 80 -23.49 -44.74 29.29
N GLY A 81 -24.51 -43.92 29.05
CA GLY A 81 -25.68 -43.80 29.94
C GLY A 81 -26.76 -42.94 29.32
N ASP A 82 -27.89 -43.57 29.04
CA ASP A 82 -29.06 -43.10 28.29
C ASP A 82 -29.96 -42.06 29.01
N ASP A 83 -30.75 -41.37 28.18
CA ASP A 83 -32.15 -40.93 28.34
C ASP A 83 -32.65 -40.24 29.63
N ASN A 84 -33.15 -39.00 29.52
CA ASN A 84 -34.61 -38.77 29.67
C ASN A 84 -35.13 -37.37 29.29
N LYS A 85 -36.44 -37.41 29.03
CA LYS A 85 -37.42 -36.50 28.41
C LYS A 85 -38.08 -35.51 29.42
N SER A 86 -38.70 -34.45 28.88
CA SER A 86 -39.94 -33.70 29.32
C SER A 86 -39.70 -32.19 29.39
N ASP A 87 -40.23 -31.36 28.47
CA ASP A 87 -41.60 -30.81 28.34
C ASP A 87 -41.81 -29.50 29.14
N GLU A 88 -42.47 -28.51 28.47
CA GLU A 88 -43.17 -27.32 28.99
C GLU A 88 -42.30 -26.14 29.52
N ASP A 89 -42.58 -24.83 29.37
CA ASP A 89 -43.65 -24.01 28.78
C ASP A 89 -43.19 -22.53 28.71
N ASP A 90 -43.94 -21.70 27.99
CA ASP A 90 -44.20 -20.26 28.20
C ASP A 90 -43.13 -19.17 27.97
N GLY A 91 -43.28 -18.47 26.83
CA GLY A 91 -43.73 -17.07 26.85
C GLY A 91 -42.69 -15.93 26.90
N LYS A 92 -42.53 -15.20 25.80
CA LYS A 92 -43.07 -13.82 25.62
C LYS A 92 -42.49 -13.12 24.40
N ASP A 93 -43.40 -12.67 23.55
CA ASP A 93 -43.22 -11.67 22.52
C ASP A 93 -42.67 -10.35 23.07
N VAL A 94 -41.63 -9.82 22.42
CA VAL A 94 -41.44 -8.36 22.30
C VAL A 94 -40.99 -8.06 20.86
N ALA A 95 -41.98 -7.86 19.99
CA ALA A 95 -41.78 -7.24 18.70
C ALA A 95 -41.42 -5.76 18.91
N ALA A 96 -40.15 -5.43 18.78
CA ALA A 96 -39.73 -4.05 18.57
C ALA A 96 -40.00 -3.71 17.10
N ALA A 97 -40.99 -2.84 16.87
CA ALA A 97 -41.31 -2.30 15.56
C ALA A 97 -40.08 -1.55 15.00
N ALA A 98 -39.37 -2.20 14.08
CA ALA A 98 -38.50 -1.51 13.14
C ALA A 98 -39.41 -0.78 12.16
N GLY A 99 -39.61 0.52 12.40
CA GLY A 99 -40.20 1.39 11.40
C GLY A 99 -39.27 1.42 10.18
N ASP A 100 -39.79 0.98 9.04
CA ASP A 100 -39.12 1.15 7.75
C ASP A 100 -38.89 2.64 7.50
N ILE A 101 -37.71 3.14 7.82
CA ILE A 101 -37.25 4.42 7.30
C ILE A 101 -36.82 4.14 5.86
N ILE A 102 -37.75 4.38 4.94
CA ILE A 102 -37.43 4.57 3.53
C ILE A 102 -36.64 5.89 3.45
N VAL A 103 -35.32 5.82 3.68
CA VAL A 103 -34.43 6.92 3.33
C VAL A 103 -34.36 6.89 1.80
N ALA A 104 -34.99 7.87 1.16
CA ALA A 104 -34.80 8.12 -0.27
C ALA A 104 -33.29 8.14 -0.59
N ASP A 105 -32.91 7.76 -1.81
CA ASP A 105 -31.54 7.86 -2.30
C ASP A 105 -31.06 9.32 -2.26
N VAL A 106 -30.63 9.78 -1.10
CA VAL A 106 -29.99 11.07 -0.90
C VAL A 106 -28.51 10.80 -1.07
N GLU A 107 -27.95 11.23 -2.20
CA GLU A 107 -26.51 11.29 -2.38
C GLU A 107 -25.93 12.31 -1.39
N VAL A 108 -25.47 11.82 -0.24
CA VAL A 108 -24.76 12.64 0.74
C VAL A 108 -23.27 12.60 0.38
N PRO A 109 -22.61 13.76 0.14
CA PRO A 109 -21.17 13.82 -0.09
C PRO A 109 -20.38 13.12 1.01
N MET A 110 -19.35 12.37 0.63
CA MET A 110 -18.53 11.52 1.50
C MET A 110 -17.93 12.30 2.69
N GLY A 111 -17.48 13.53 2.45
CA GLY A 111 -16.96 14.42 3.48
C GLY A 111 -18.02 14.85 4.50
N LYS A 112 -19.29 14.99 4.11
CA LYS A 112 -20.37 15.30 5.05
C LYS A 112 -20.72 14.11 5.93
N LEU A 113 -20.73 12.89 5.37
CA LEU A 113 -20.92 11.67 6.15
C LEU A 113 -19.84 11.49 7.22
N LEU A 114 -18.59 11.78 6.84
CA LEU A 114 -17.47 11.74 7.78
C LEU A 114 -17.49 12.89 8.78
N ALA A 115 -17.83 14.12 8.37
CA ALA A 115 -18.00 15.23 9.30
C ALA A 115 -19.03 14.93 10.39
N ALA A 116 -20.12 14.23 10.06
CA ALA A 116 -21.15 13.84 11.02
C ALA A 116 -20.66 12.77 12.03
N GLY A 117 -19.65 11.97 11.68
CA GLY A 117 -19.09 10.89 12.51
C GLY A 117 -17.74 11.21 13.17
N VAL A 118 -17.02 12.24 12.72
CA VAL A 118 -15.76 12.70 13.33
C VAL A 118 -16.12 13.60 14.50
N ALA A 119 -15.85 13.14 15.73
CA ALA A 119 -16.05 13.97 16.91
C ALA A 119 -15.16 15.22 16.83
N GLU A 120 -15.70 16.41 17.14
CA GLU A 120 -14.96 17.69 17.11
C GLU A 120 -13.65 17.61 17.91
N GLU A 121 -13.62 16.79 18.97
CA GLU A 121 -12.45 16.53 19.79
C GLU A 121 -11.26 15.90 19.04
N TRP A 122 -11.48 15.25 17.88
CA TRP A 122 -10.42 14.67 17.05
C TRP A 122 -9.64 15.75 16.31
N ILE A 123 -10.32 16.85 15.99
CA ILE A 123 -9.80 17.91 15.13
C ILE A 123 -8.94 18.91 15.95
N ASP A 124 -9.33 19.17 17.19
CA ASP A 124 -8.73 20.24 18.00
C ASP A 124 -7.31 19.93 18.53
N LYS A 125 -6.86 18.67 18.49
CA LYS A 125 -5.59 18.27 19.13
C LYS A 125 -4.56 17.63 18.20
N GLN A 126 -4.95 17.04 17.06
CA GLN A 126 -4.06 16.24 16.20
C GLN A 126 -4.45 16.34 14.71
N GLY A 127 -3.54 15.99 13.80
CA GLY A 127 -3.84 15.93 12.36
C GLY A 127 -4.79 14.78 12.03
N ILE A 128 -5.64 14.91 11.02
CA ILE A 128 -6.43 13.80 10.48
C ILE A 128 -5.79 13.38 9.16
N VAL A 129 -5.42 12.11 9.04
CA VAL A 129 -4.95 11.51 7.79
C VAL A 129 -6.02 10.55 7.29
N LEU A 130 -6.59 10.84 6.13
CA LEU A 130 -7.56 9.98 5.46
C LEU A 130 -6.83 9.00 4.56
N VAL A 131 -7.27 7.74 4.55
CA VAL A 131 -6.71 6.72 3.68
C VAL A 131 -7.81 5.90 3.01
N CYS A 132 -7.63 5.60 1.72
CA CYS A 132 -8.41 4.60 1.01
C CYS A 132 -7.47 3.70 0.20
N ASN A 133 -7.97 2.77 -0.61
CA ASN A 133 -7.10 1.86 -1.35
C ASN A 133 -6.11 2.60 -2.28
N THR A 134 -6.61 3.50 -3.14
CA THR A 134 -5.81 4.25 -4.15
C THR A 134 -5.55 5.72 -3.79
N GLY A 135 -6.05 6.20 -2.65
CA GLY A 135 -5.95 7.60 -2.22
C GLY A 135 -6.99 8.55 -2.84
N TYR A 136 -7.70 8.14 -3.90
CA TYR A 136 -8.67 9.00 -4.59
C TYR A 136 -9.85 9.42 -3.70
N ARG A 137 -10.53 8.45 -3.07
CA ARG A 137 -11.62 8.73 -2.11
C ARG A 137 -11.10 9.61 -0.98
N ALA A 138 -9.89 9.34 -0.48
CA ALA A 138 -9.30 10.09 0.62
C ALA A 138 -9.05 11.55 0.24
N ALA A 139 -8.60 11.81 -0.99
CA ALA A 139 -8.38 13.15 -1.50
C ALA A 139 -9.70 13.94 -1.68
N ILE A 140 -10.76 13.30 -2.18
CA ILE A 140 -12.08 13.92 -2.29
C ILE A 140 -12.62 14.27 -0.91
N THR A 141 -12.62 13.30 0.00
CA THR A 141 -13.11 13.49 1.37
C THR A 141 -12.32 14.58 2.10
N ALA A 142 -11.00 14.61 1.96
CA ALA A 142 -10.18 15.66 2.57
C ALA A 142 -10.57 17.05 2.07
N ARG A 143 -10.81 17.18 0.76
CA ARG A 143 -11.25 18.45 0.14
C ARG A 143 -12.65 18.85 0.62
N GLU A 144 -13.58 17.91 0.69
CA GLU A 144 -14.93 18.16 1.17
C GLU A 144 -14.95 18.53 2.65
N LEU A 145 -14.18 17.83 3.49
CA LEU A 145 -14.03 18.16 4.91
C LEU A 145 -13.42 19.57 5.10
N ALA A 146 -12.40 19.90 4.31
CA ALA A 146 -11.80 21.23 4.31
C ALA A 146 -12.81 22.31 3.89
N ALA A 147 -13.72 22.00 2.96
CA ALA A 147 -14.77 22.91 2.49
C ALA A 147 -15.95 23.05 3.47
N THR A 148 -16.25 22.01 4.27
CA THR A 148 -17.30 22.05 5.31
C THR A 148 -16.84 22.77 6.58
N GLY A 149 -15.53 22.88 6.79
CA GLY A 149 -14.97 23.68 7.89
C GLY A 149 -15.33 25.14 7.68
N ASN A 150 -16.26 25.66 8.50
CA ASN A 150 -16.49 27.09 8.60
C ASN A 150 -15.12 27.79 8.75
N SER A 151 -14.91 28.82 7.95
CA SER A 151 -13.66 29.55 7.70
C SER A 151 -12.94 30.16 8.92
N ALA A 152 -13.22 29.73 10.15
CA ALA A 152 -12.75 30.29 11.41
C ALA A 152 -12.00 29.31 12.34
N THR A 153 -12.04 27.98 12.12
CA THR A 153 -11.33 27.02 12.97
C THR A 153 -10.08 26.48 12.26
N ALA A 154 -8.91 26.59 12.90
CA ALA A 154 -7.60 26.04 12.48
C ALA A 154 -7.56 24.51 12.23
N ALA A 155 -8.70 23.86 12.42
CA ALA A 155 -9.09 22.50 12.13
C ALA A 155 -8.88 22.05 10.67
N SER A 156 -9.37 22.82 9.70
CA SER A 156 -9.35 22.46 8.27
C SER A 156 -7.93 22.41 7.69
N SER A 157 -6.98 23.09 8.33
CA SER A 157 -5.54 23.08 7.99
C SER A 157 -4.84 21.76 8.31
N LYS A 158 -5.50 20.83 9.02
CA LYS A 158 -4.89 19.61 9.56
C LYS A 158 -5.47 18.32 8.98
N VAL A 159 -6.36 18.40 7.99
CA VAL A 159 -6.86 17.23 7.26
C VAL A 159 -5.97 16.96 6.05
N MET A 160 -5.34 15.80 6.03
CA MET A 160 -4.48 15.32 4.97
C MET A 160 -5.08 14.05 4.36
N ALA A 161 -4.80 13.81 3.08
CA ALA A 161 -5.07 12.52 2.45
C ALA A 161 -3.74 11.82 2.19
N LEU A 162 -3.67 10.52 2.49
CA LEU A 162 -2.54 9.71 2.07
C LEU A 162 -2.57 9.60 0.54
N GLN A 163 -1.69 10.34 -0.12
CA GLN A 163 -1.57 10.29 -1.58
C GLN A 163 -1.22 8.87 -2.00
N ASN A 164 -1.99 8.35 -2.97
CA ASN A 164 -1.95 6.96 -3.45
C ASN A 164 -2.52 5.90 -2.49
N GLY A 165 -3.06 6.29 -1.33
CA GLY A 165 -3.80 5.39 -0.45
C GLY A 165 -2.94 4.33 0.23
N ILE A 166 -3.57 3.26 0.70
CA ILE A 166 -2.88 2.09 1.27
C ILE A 166 -1.98 1.45 0.24
N LEU A 167 -2.35 1.49 -1.04
CA LEU A 167 -1.47 1.05 -2.10
C LEU A 167 -0.21 1.91 -2.13
N GLY A 168 -0.24 3.22 -1.91
CA GLY A 168 0.97 4.02 -1.73
C GLY A 168 1.79 3.62 -0.51
N LEU A 169 1.12 3.25 0.58
CA LEU A 169 1.77 2.73 1.79
C LEU A 169 2.42 1.35 1.56
N ARG A 170 1.80 0.51 0.74
CA ARG A 170 2.21 -0.89 0.48
C ARG A 170 3.04 -1.07 -0.79
N ASN A 171 2.97 -0.11 -1.70
CA ASN A 171 3.64 -0.08 -2.99
C ASN A 171 4.47 1.22 -3.06
N PRO A 172 5.71 1.19 -2.56
CA PRO A 172 6.63 2.32 -2.64
C PRO A 172 6.84 2.83 -4.07
N ALA A 173 6.53 2.03 -5.09
CA ALA A 173 6.58 2.48 -6.48
C ALA A 173 5.57 3.60 -6.79
N ALA A 174 4.49 3.76 -6.03
CA ALA A 174 3.53 4.85 -6.22
C ALA A 174 4.06 6.24 -5.79
N THR A 175 5.25 6.30 -5.18
CA THR A 175 5.92 7.54 -4.81
C THR A 175 6.03 8.51 -5.99
N VAL A 176 5.93 9.80 -5.69
CA VAL A 176 6.19 10.91 -6.62
C VAL A 176 7.52 11.54 -6.19
N PRO A 177 8.66 11.07 -6.72
CA PRO A 177 9.97 11.53 -6.27
C PRO A 177 10.29 12.93 -6.79
N ASP A 178 11.04 13.71 -6.01
CA ASP A 178 11.73 14.91 -6.50
C ASP A 178 12.87 14.53 -7.46
N MET A 179 13.52 13.39 -7.21
CA MET A 179 14.65 12.90 -8.00
C MET A 179 14.58 11.39 -8.25
N VAL A 180 14.85 10.99 -9.50
CA VAL A 180 15.02 9.58 -9.89
C VAL A 180 16.48 9.31 -10.26
N VAL A 181 17.12 8.36 -9.58
CA VAL A 181 18.44 7.83 -9.95
C VAL A 181 18.24 6.45 -10.55
N VAL A 182 18.66 6.23 -11.80
CA VAL A 182 18.61 4.92 -12.45
C VAL A 182 19.99 4.27 -12.39
N LEU A 183 20.06 3.04 -11.87
CA LEU A 183 21.25 2.20 -11.89
C LEU A 183 21.02 1.01 -12.81
N GLY A 184 21.76 0.97 -13.93
CA GLY A 184 21.66 -0.03 -14.99
C GLY A 184 22.76 -1.08 -15.00
N THR A 185 23.84 -0.88 -14.24
CA THR A 185 25.07 -1.69 -14.31
C THR A 185 25.37 -2.45 -13.03
N LYS A 186 26.02 -3.62 -13.17
CA LYS A 186 26.53 -4.45 -12.06
C LYS A 186 28.04 -4.57 -12.01
N SER A 187 28.73 -4.22 -13.08
CA SER A 187 30.15 -4.53 -13.30
C SER A 187 31.06 -3.31 -13.18
N ASN A 188 30.53 -2.17 -12.70
CA ASN A 188 31.31 -0.96 -12.48
C ASN A 188 31.07 -0.39 -11.07
N ALA A 189 32.03 -0.66 -10.17
CA ALA A 189 31.98 -0.22 -8.78
C ALA A 189 31.90 1.31 -8.61
N GLU A 190 32.53 2.06 -9.51
CA GLU A 190 32.51 3.53 -9.51
C GLU A 190 31.10 4.05 -9.80
N LYS A 191 30.46 3.56 -10.88
CA LYS A 191 29.08 3.94 -11.23
C LYS A 191 28.08 3.59 -10.13
N ILE A 192 28.23 2.42 -9.50
CA ILE A 192 27.41 2.01 -8.36
C ILE A 192 27.60 2.96 -7.18
N THR A 193 28.85 3.29 -6.85
CA THR A 193 29.20 4.21 -5.75
C THR A 193 28.66 5.62 -6.03
N LEU A 194 28.79 6.13 -7.26
CA LEU A 194 28.30 7.45 -7.66
C LEU A 194 26.76 7.52 -7.63
N ALA A 195 26.08 6.49 -8.12
CA ALA A 195 24.62 6.41 -8.08
C ALA A 195 24.10 6.49 -6.63
N LEU A 196 24.68 5.70 -5.72
CA LEU A 196 24.32 5.74 -4.30
C LEU A 196 24.71 7.06 -3.62
N SER A 197 25.88 7.61 -3.94
CA SER A 197 26.34 8.87 -3.36
C SER A 197 25.39 10.01 -3.72
N ALA A 198 24.96 10.08 -4.97
CA ALA A 198 23.99 11.05 -5.43
C ALA A 198 22.62 10.88 -4.76
N ALA A 199 22.12 9.65 -4.70
CA ALA A 199 20.84 9.35 -4.08
C ALA A 199 20.85 9.70 -2.57
N ALA A 200 21.91 9.31 -1.86
CA ALA A 200 22.08 9.59 -0.43
C ALA A 200 22.23 11.09 -0.14
N ALA A 201 22.95 11.84 -0.99
CA ALA A 201 23.12 13.28 -0.84
C ALA A 201 21.78 14.01 -1.01
N ALA A 202 21.04 13.75 -2.10
CA ALA A 202 19.74 14.38 -2.33
C ALA A 202 18.72 14.05 -1.23
N ALA A 203 18.67 12.79 -0.79
CA ALA A 203 17.76 12.38 0.28
C ALA A 203 18.09 13.04 1.63
N LYS A 204 19.39 13.25 1.92
CA LYS A 204 19.87 13.98 3.09
C LYS A 204 19.46 15.46 3.05
N ASP A 205 19.37 16.05 1.86
CA ASP A 205 18.92 17.43 1.65
C ASP A 205 17.39 17.57 1.66
N GLY A 206 16.67 16.51 2.04
CA GLY A 206 15.22 16.51 2.24
C GLY A 206 14.40 16.19 0.99
N GLU A 207 15.04 15.78 -0.11
CA GLU A 207 14.34 15.42 -1.34
C GLU A 207 13.81 14.00 -1.27
N THR A 208 12.63 13.76 -1.84
CA THR A 208 12.13 12.41 -2.05
C THR A 208 12.86 11.79 -3.23
N VAL A 209 13.62 10.74 -3.00
CA VAL A 209 14.50 10.15 -4.02
C VAL A 209 14.17 8.68 -4.23
N VAL A 210 14.05 8.30 -5.50
CA VAL A 210 13.92 6.89 -5.92
C VAL A 210 15.21 6.45 -6.58
N LEU A 211 15.83 5.38 -6.06
CA LEU A 211 16.86 4.61 -6.73
C LEU A 211 16.19 3.45 -7.50
N ALA A 212 16.11 3.60 -8.81
CA ALA A 212 15.53 2.65 -9.75
C ALA A 212 16.59 1.67 -10.30
N LEU A 213 16.53 0.43 -9.86
CA LEU A 213 17.39 -0.66 -10.32
C LEU A 213 16.81 -1.24 -11.62
N MET A 214 17.57 -1.05 -12.70
CA MET A 214 17.21 -1.44 -14.06
C MET A 214 18.31 -2.34 -14.65
N GLY A 215 18.01 -3.07 -15.72
CA GLY A 215 19.00 -3.88 -16.41
C GLY A 215 19.77 -4.79 -15.45
N ASP A 216 21.10 -4.74 -15.52
CA ASP A 216 21.98 -5.51 -14.64
C ASP A 216 22.10 -4.92 -13.24
N GLY A 217 21.75 -3.66 -13.03
CA GLY A 217 21.81 -2.99 -11.72
C GLY A 217 21.04 -3.73 -10.62
N VAL A 218 20.00 -4.50 -10.98
CA VAL A 218 19.26 -5.35 -10.03
C VAL A 218 20.14 -6.39 -9.33
N CYS A 219 21.22 -6.86 -9.97
CA CYS A 219 22.15 -7.83 -9.39
C CYS A 219 22.96 -7.24 -8.23
N THR A 220 23.11 -5.91 -8.17
CA THR A 220 23.94 -5.28 -7.13
C THR A 220 23.32 -5.40 -5.73
N PHE A 221 22.00 -5.61 -5.64
CA PHE A 221 21.22 -5.71 -4.40
C PHE A 221 20.81 -7.14 -4.02
N LEU A 222 21.52 -8.15 -4.53
CA LEU A 222 21.35 -9.54 -4.08
C LEU A 222 21.87 -9.71 -2.64
N ARG A 223 21.19 -10.57 -1.85
CA ARG A 223 21.66 -10.97 -0.52
C ARG A 223 23.02 -11.65 -0.59
N LYS A 224 23.79 -11.52 0.49
CA LYS A 224 25.07 -12.21 0.63
C LYS A 224 24.90 -13.72 0.48
N GLY A 225 25.82 -14.35 -0.26
CA GLY A 225 25.78 -15.80 -0.56
C GLY A 225 24.84 -16.18 -1.70
N ASN A 226 24.08 -15.23 -2.26
CA ASN A 226 23.25 -15.48 -3.42
C ASN A 226 24.05 -15.35 -4.72
N ASN A 227 24.27 -16.50 -5.35
CA ASN A 227 24.97 -16.63 -6.63
C ASN A 227 24.02 -16.99 -7.78
N LYS A 228 22.70 -16.77 -7.65
CA LYS A 228 21.71 -17.00 -8.70
C LYS A 228 21.84 -16.09 -9.92
N GLU A 229 22.98 -15.44 -10.12
CA GLU A 229 23.38 -14.86 -11.41
C GLU A 229 23.69 -15.98 -12.42
N LEU A 230 22.73 -16.88 -12.63
CA LEU A 230 22.86 -18.09 -13.43
C LEU A 230 23.13 -17.83 -14.92
N ALA A 231 23.17 -16.57 -15.36
CA ALA A 231 23.15 -16.22 -16.79
C ALA A 231 24.19 -15.21 -17.26
N VAL A 232 25.04 -14.62 -16.40
CA VAL A 232 25.97 -13.56 -16.85
C VAL A 232 27.41 -13.83 -16.42
N PRO A 233 28.35 -14.05 -17.35
CA PRO A 233 29.74 -14.46 -17.08
C PRO A 233 30.63 -13.39 -16.40
N GLN A 234 30.07 -12.26 -15.98
CA GLN A 234 30.80 -11.18 -15.31
C GLN A 234 30.38 -11.07 -13.85
N GLN A 235 31.39 -10.96 -12.97
CA GLN A 235 31.23 -10.75 -11.54
C GLN A 235 30.42 -9.47 -11.28
N SER A 236 29.33 -9.60 -10.53
CA SER A 236 28.60 -8.44 -10.02
C SER A 236 29.28 -7.90 -8.77
N TYR A 237 29.40 -6.58 -8.69
CA TYR A 237 29.67 -5.91 -7.43
C TYR A 237 28.43 -6.01 -6.54
N ARG A 238 28.62 -6.44 -5.29
CA ARG A 238 27.57 -6.51 -4.27
C ARG A 238 27.55 -5.20 -3.49
N ILE A 239 26.37 -4.60 -3.31
CA ILE A 239 26.22 -3.28 -2.70
C ILE A 239 26.81 -3.24 -1.28
N GLU A 240 26.71 -4.35 -0.54
CA GLU A 240 27.23 -4.47 0.81
C GLU A 240 28.75 -4.55 0.90
N GLU A 241 29.42 -4.91 -0.20
CA GLU A 241 30.87 -5.18 -0.26
C GLU A 241 31.62 -4.15 -1.12
N THR A 242 30.88 -3.31 -1.85
CA THR A 242 31.47 -2.34 -2.80
C THR A 242 32.09 -1.15 -2.05
N PHE A 243 33.39 -0.98 -2.22
CA PHE A 243 34.14 0.19 -1.76
C PHE A 243 35.30 0.46 -2.73
N ILE A 244 35.31 1.64 -3.35
CA ILE A 244 36.32 2.03 -4.35
C ILE A 244 37.52 2.78 -3.74
N GLY A 245 37.54 2.99 -2.42
CA GLY A 245 38.56 3.78 -1.73
C GLY A 245 38.14 5.24 -1.48
N GLU A 246 38.95 5.92 -0.68
CA GLU A 246 38.80 7.36 -0.42
C GLU A 246 38.93 8.18 -1.73
N PRO A 247 38.18 9.28 -1.91
CA PRO A 247 37.35 9.98 -0.92
C PRO A 247 35.90 9.48 -0.79
N PHE A 248 35.56 8.34 -1.41
CA PHE A 248 34.20 7.82 -1.42
C PHE A 248 33.90 7.03 -0.15
N GLN A 249 32.65 7.03 0.30
CA GLN A 249 32.23 6.14 1.39
C GLN A 249 31.90 4.73 0.86
N PRO A 250 32.04 3.69 1.69
CA PRO A 250 31.55 2.36 1.34
C PRO A 250 30.06 2.37 0.95
N CYS A 251 29.69 1.61 -0.09
CA CYS A 251 28.31 1.59 -0.61
C CYS A 251 27.30 1.16 0.45
N LYS A 252 27.63 0.21 1.33
CA LYS A 252 26.78 -0.17 2.46
C LYS A 252 26.43 1.01 3.36
N THR A 253 27.42 1.86 3.66
CA THR A 253 27.23 3.06 4.48
C THR A 253 26.33 4.08 3.76
N LEU A 254 26.54 4.29 2.46
CA LEU A 254 25.71 5.19 1.65
C LEU A 254 24.27 4.70 1.56
N MET A 255 24.05 3.41 1.29
CA MET A 255 22.73 2.77 1.25
C MET A 255 22.00 2.90 2.59
N ASN A 256 22.68 2.63 3.70
CA ASN A 256 22.08 2.76 5.03
C ASN A 256 21.66 4.22 5.29
N LYS A 257 22.52 5.20 4.96
CA LYS A 257 22.17 6.63 5.09
C LYS A 257 20.99 7.02 4.20
N PHE A 258 20.97 6.52 2.97
CA PHE A 258 19.89 6.75 2.02
C PHE A 258 18.54 6.28 2.56
N ILE A 259 18.46 5.03 3.02
CA ILE A 259 17.21 4.46 3.55
C ILE A 259 16.82 5.11 4.89
N SER A 260 17.80 5.32 5.79
CA SER A 260 17.55 5.89 7.12
C SER A 260 17.14 7.36 7.08
N SER A 261 17.31 8.05 5.95
CA SER A 261 16.81 9.42 5.76
C SER A 261 15.29 9.51 5.80
N GLY A 262 14.57 8.40 5.57
CA GLY A 262 13.12 8.37 5.41
C GLY A 262 12.62 8.88 4.05
N ASN A 263 13.50 9.50 3.25
CA ASN A 263 13.15 10.06 1.93
C ASN A 263 13.67 9.20 0.76
N GLY A 264 14.43 8.14 1.04
CA GLY A 264 15.04 7.26 0.04
C GLY A 264 14.25 5.97 -0.17
N VAL A 265 13.91 5.66 -1.42
CA VAL A 265 13.23 4.41 -1.82
C VAL A 265 14.06 3.67 -2.85
N ILE A 266 14.21 2.36 -2.71
CA ILE A 266 14.90 1.50 -3.68
C ILE A 266 13.88 0.60 -4.37
N LEU A 267 13.81 0.70 -5.70
CA LEU A 267 12.87 -0.06 -6.52
C LEU A 267 13.61 -0.89 -7.56
N ALA A 268 13.19 -2.14 -7.78
CA ALA A 268 13.76 -2.98 -8.83
C ALA A 268 12.73 -3.36 -9.91
N CYS A 269 13.16 -3.27 -11.16
CA CYS A 269 12.34 -3.64 -12.31
C CYS A 269 12.02 -5.15 -12.29
N THR A 270 10.73 -5.49 -12.21
CA THR A 270 10.34 -6.90 -12.11
C THR A 270 10.70 -7.73 -13.34
N SER A 271 10.62 -7.14 -14.55
CA SER A 271 11.03 -7.82 -15.77
C SER A 271 12.53 -8.12 -15.78
N CYS A 272 13.36 -7.21 -15.24
CA CYS A 272 14.81 -7.42 -15.13
C CYS A 272 15.16 -8.53 -14.14
N ILE A 273 14.42 -8.60 -13.02
CA ILE A 273 14.53 -9.66 -12.01
C ILE A 273 14.14 -11.02 -12.59
N LYS A 274 12.96 -11.11 -13.22
CA LYS A 274 12.47 -12.34 -13.86
C LYS A 274 13.40 -12.84 -14.96
N HIS A 275 13.88 -11.94 -15.82
CA HIS A 275 14.82 -12.28 -16.88
C HIS A 275 16.11 -12.92 -16.34
N ARG A 276 16.51 -12.59 -15.11
CA ARG A 276 17.72 -13.12 -14.45
C ARG A 276 17.46 -14.31 -13.54
N GLY A 277 16.22 -14.79 -13.43
CA GLY A 277 15.87 -15.91 -12.55
C GLY A 277 16.00 -15.58 -11.06
N ILE A 278 15.91 -14.29 -10.70
CA ILE A 278 15.97 -13.81 -9.32
C ILE A 278 14.55 -13.74 -8.74
N ASP A 279 14.38 -14.08 -7.47
CA ASP A 279 13.15 -13.94 -6.70
C ASP A 279 13.19 -12.72 -5.76
N PHE A 280 12.12 -11.93 -5.72
CA PHE A 280 12.09 -10.72 -4.89
C PHE A 280 12.19 -10.99 -3.39
N GLY A 281 11.48 -12.00 -2.90
CA GLY A 281 11.36 -12.23 -1.45
C GLY A 281 12.60 -12.90 -0.84
N SER A 282 13.19 -13.83 -1.57
CA SER A 282 14.32 -14.65 -1.08
C SER A 282 15.68 -14.13 -1.51
N ASP A 283 15.80 -13.50 -2.68
CA ASP A 283 17.11 -13.25 -3.28
C ASP A 283 17.62 -11.83 -3.13
N LEU A 284 16.74 -10.82 -3.03
CA LEU A 284 17.10 -9.41 -2.88
C LEU A 284 17.14 -8.97 -1.42
N LEU A 285 17.85 -7.87 -1.14
CA LEU A 285 17.82 -7.19 0.15
C LEU A 285 16.40 -6.68 0.48
N ASP A 286 16.03 -6.71 1.76
CA ASP A 286 14.68 -6.35 2.27
C ASP A 286 14.25 -4.92 1.93
N CYS A 287 15.20 -4.02 1.67
CA CYS A 287 14.93 -2.63 1.32
C CYS A 287 14.51 -2.43 -0.13
N VAL A 288 14.54 -3.47 -0.97
CA VAL A 288 14.20 -3.39 -2.40
C VAL A 288 12.74 -3.76 -2.61
N SER A 289 11.97 -2.85 -3.19
CA SER A 289 10.58 -3.09 -3.57
C SER A 289 10.41 -3.28 -5.08
N PRO A 290 9.38 -4.01 -5.55
CA PRO A 290 9.15 -4.19 -6.98
C PRO A 290 8.63 -2.91 -7.65
N MET A 291 9.01 -2.70 -8.91
CA MET A 291 8.41 -1.71 -9.81
C MET A 291 8.30 -2.24 -11.25
N GLN A 292 7.44 -1.64 -12.05
CA GLN A 292 7.30 -1.90 -13.48
C GLN A 292 7.85 -0.72 -14.31
N MET A 293 8.04 -0.94 -15.62
CA MET A 293 8.44 0.13 -16.53
C MET A 293 7.46 1.32 -16.53
N PRO A 294 6.12 1.13 -16.54
CA PRO A 294 5.19 2.26 -16.43
C PRO A 294 5.36 3.09 -15.15
N ASP A 295 5.75 2.48 -14.03
CA ASP A 295 6.05 3.21 -12.79
C ASP A 295 7.26 4.13 -12.99
N LEU A 296 8.33 3.61 -13.60
CA LEU A 296 9.53 4.40 -13.90
C LEU A 296 9.21 5.56 -14.83
N ILE A 297 8.45 5.33 -15.91
CA ILE A 297 8.05 6.39 -16.85
C ILE A 297 7.22 7.46 -16.14
N ARG A 298 6.28 7.07 -15.27
CA ARG A 298 5.50 8.03 -14.47
C ARG A 298 6.41 8.85 -13.55
N MET A 299 7.31 8.19 -12.80
CA MET A 299 8.23 8.87 -11.89
C MET A 299 9.14 9.85 -12.64
N LEU A 300 9.70 9.45 -13.78
CA LEU A 300 10.52 10.33 -14.62
C LEU A 300 9.73 11.52 -15.17
N GLY A 301 8.46 11.34 -15.51
CA GLY A 301 7.60 12.43 -15.98
C GLY A 301 7.20 13.43 -14.90
N GLN A 302 7.32 13.07 -13.62
CA GLN A 302 6.93 13.90 -12.49
C GLN A 302 8.14 14.45 -11.70
N ALA A 303 9.28 13.77 -11.77
CA ALA A 303 10.48 14.17 -11.04
C ALA A 303 11.07 15.46 -11.60
N LYS A 304 11.59 16.30 -10.70
CA LYS A 304 12.29 17.54 -11.05
C LYS A 304 13.67 17.25 -11.63
N LYS A 305 14.26 16.13 -11.21
CA LYS A 305 15.64 15.74 -11.54
C LYS A 305 15.71 14.25 -11.87
N SER A 306 16.58 13.90 -12.81
CA SER A 306 16.93 12.50 -13.04
C SER A 306 18.41 12.33 -13.38
N MET A 307 18.98 11.20 -12.99
CA MET A 307 20.34 10.78 -13.36
C MET A 307 20.37 9.30 -13.68
N GLN A 308 21.24 8.90 -14.60
CA GLN A 308 21.33 7.50 -15.07
C GLN A 308 22.77 7.03 -15.07
N PHE A 309 23.01 5.86 -14.50
CA PHE A 309 24.31 5.19 -14.44
C PHE A 309 24.19 3.81 -15.09
N MET A 310 24.54 3.74 -16.37
CA MET A 310 24.38 2.55 -17.23
C MET A 310 25.69 1.82 -17.46
#